data_AF-A0A3M2L0M1-F1
#
_entry.id   AF-A0A3M2L0M1-F1
#
_cell.length_a   1.000
_cell.length_b   1.000
_cell.length_c   1.000
_cell.angle_alpha   90.00
_cell.angle_beta   90.00
_cell.angle_gamma   90.00
#
_symmetry.space_group_name_H-M   'P 1'
#
loop_
_entity.id
_entity.type
_entity.pdbx_description
1 polymer ?
#
loop_
_entity_poly.entity_id
_entity_poly.type
_entity_poly.pdbx_seq_one_letter_code
_entity_poly.pdbx_strand_id
1 'polypeptide(L)'
;MFESTESTSCSEKPERTGVLVVRIAADADQRPRAVVRITGRDGIATTHTVRAPANRSIAVAAGHLIEIHYRGGAGCHCRADWLEL
;
A
#
# COMPACT_ATOMS: atom_id res chain seq x y z
N MET A 1 -17.51 -1.96 21.82
CA MET A 1 -17.90 -0.92 20.86
C MET A 1 -16.81 -0.88 19.81
N PHE A 2 -17.14 -1.15 18.55
CA PHE A 2 -16.18 -1.28 17.44
C PHE A 2 -15.66 0.10 17.05
N GLU A 3 -14.34 0.28 17.03
CA GLU A 3 -13.72 1.39 16.30
C GLU A 3 -13.15 0.84 15.00
N SER A 4 -13.68 1.36 13.89
CA SER A 4 -13.46 0.89 12.54
C SER A 4 -11.97 0.87 12.23
N THR A 5 -11.44 -0.33 11.95
CA THR A 5 -10.21 -0.44 11.17
C THR A 5 -10.51 0.18 9.80
N GLU A 6 -10.02 1.40 9.57
CA GLU A 6 -10.23 2.07 8.29
C GLU A 6 -9.38 1.33 7.24
N SER A 7 -10.03 0.40 6.54
CA SER A 7 -9.44 -0.33 5.41
C SER A 7 -9.68 0.49 4.16
N THR A 8 -8.83 1.48 3.91
CA THR A 8 -8.78 2.13 2.61
C THR A 8 -8.26 1.12 1.60
N SER A 9 -9.14 0.64 0.74
CA SER A 9 -8.79 -0.19 -0.41
C SER A 9 -8.71 0.71 -1.63
N CYS A 10 -7.51 1.04 -2.06
CA CYS A 10 -7.28 1.69 -3.35
C CYS A 10 -6.87 0.60 -4.34
N SER A 11 -7.62 0.49 -5.43
CA SER A 11 -7.29 -0.38 -6.55
C SER A 11 -6.90 0.49 -7.74
N GLU A 12 -5.65 0.38 -8.17
CA GLU A 12 -5.12 1.17 -9.29
C GLU A 12 -4.47 0.24 -10.31
N LYS A 13 -4.62 0.58 -11.59
CA LYS A 13 -3.95 -0.10 -12.69
C LYS A 13 -3.07 0.92 -13.40
N PRO A 14 -1.76 1.00 -13.08
CA PRO A 14 -0.90 2.01 -13.68
C PRO A 14 -0.81 1.80 -15.20
N GLU A 15 -0.95 2.88 -15.96
CA GLU A 15 -0.85 2.87 -17.42
C GLU A 15 0.61 2.75 -17.90
N ARG A 16 1.57 3.12 -17.04
CA ARG A 16 3.02 3.11 -17.30
C ARG A 16 3.75 2.33 -16.22
N THR A 17 4.96 1.86 -16.52
CA THR A 17 5.84 1.24 -15.51
C THR A 17 6.42 2.34 -14.62
N GLY A 18 6.57 2.06 -13.33
CA GLY A 18 7.09 3.03 -12.37
C GLY A 18 7.29 2.45 -10.99
N VAL A 19 7.37 3.32 -10.00
CA VAL A 19 7.59 2.95 -8.60
C VAL A 19 6.44 3.45 -7.75
N LEU A 20 5.77 2.51 -7.07
CA LEU A 20 4.82 2.80 -6.03
C LEU A 20 5.58 3.03 -4.72
N VAL A 21 5.43 4.22 -4.12
CA VAL A 21 5.99 4.55 -2.81
C VAL A 21 4.88 4.54 -1.78
N VAL A 22 4.93 3.56 -0.88
CA VAL A 22 3.98 3.46 0.24
C VAL A 22 4.64 3.96 1.51
N ARG A 23 3.98 4.91 2.17
CA ARG A 23 4.43 5.55 3.41
C ARG A 23 3.40 5.28 4.50
N ILE A 24 3.86 4.81 5.65
CA ILE A 24 3.01 4.65 6.83
C ILE A 24 3.63 5.42 7.99
N ALA A 25 2.87 6.37 8.52
CA ALA A 25 3.17 7.09 9.74
C ALA A 25 2.20 6.65 10.85
N ALA A 26 2.70 6.61 12.08
CA ALA A 26 1.95 6.18 13.25
C ALA A 26 2.55 6.81 14.51
N ASP A 27 1.72 7.01 15.54
CA ASP A 27 2.20 7.33 16.88
C ASP A 27 3.01 6.17 17.48
N ALA A 28 3.85 6.46 18.48
CA ALA A 28 4.87 5.53 19.02
C ALA A 28 4.30 4.19 19.53
N ASP A 29 3.04 4.17 20.00
CA ASP A 29 2.39 2.98 20.54
C ASP A 29 1.57 2.19 19.50
N GLN A 30 1.44 2.73 18.29
CA GLN A 30 0.67 2.11 17.23
C GLN A 30 1.54 1.28 16.29
N ARG A 31 0.99 0.17 15.80
CA ARG A 31 1.67 -0.73 14.87
C ARG A 31 0.83 -0.99 13.61
N PRO A 32 0.47 0.06 12.85
CA PRO A 32 -0.29 -0.13 11.64
C PRO A 32 0.54 -0.85 10.58
N ARG A 33 -0.19 -1.48 9.64
CA ARG A 33 0.40 -2.20 8.51
C ARG A 33 -0.39 -1.93 7.24
N ALA A 34 0.32 -1.85 6.12
CA ALA A 34 -0.28 -1.92 4.80
C ALA A 34 0.21 -3.18 4.09
N VAL A 35 -0.72 -3.88 3.45
CA VAL A 35 -0.44 -5.01 2.58
C VAL A 35 -0.71 -4.53 1.16
N VAL A 36 0.33 -4.48 0.34
CA VAL A 36 0.26 -4.14 -1.08
C VAL A 36 0.31 -5.44 -1.86
N ARG A 37 -0.74 -5.73 -2.63
CA ARG A 37 -0.80 -6.84 -3.57
C ARG A 37 -0.67 -6.29 -4.98
N ILE A 38 0.27 -6.84 -5.75
CA ILE A 38 0.49 -6.50 -7.15
C ILE A 38 0.26 -7.76 -7.97
N THR A 39 -0.80 -7.77 -8.77
CA THR A 39 -1.17 -8.89 -9.64
C THR A 39 -0.77 -8.58 -11.08
N GLY A 40 0.11 -9.42 -11.64
CA GLY A 40 0.55 -9.32 -13.02
C GLY A 40 -0.54 -9.71 -14.03
N ARG A 41 -0.27 -9.48 -15.32
CA ARG A 41 -1.19 -9.89 -16.41
C ARG A 41 -1.34 -11.40 -16.53
N ASP A 42 -0.32 -12.14 -16.11
CA ASP A 42 -0.30 -13.59 -15.99
C ASP A 42 -1.14 -14.11 -14.80
N GLY A 43 -1.71 -13.22 -14.00
CA GLY A 43 -2.50 -13.55 -12.81
C GLY A 43 -1.64 -13.86 -11.57
N ILE A 44 -0.31 -13.78 -11.67
CA ILE A 44 0.57 -14.03 -10.53
C ILE A 44 0.58 -12.79 -9.63
N ALA A 45 0.23 -12.98 -8.36
CA ALA A 45 0.23 -11.94 -7.36
C ALA A 45 1.50 -11.96 -6.50
N THR A 46 2.10 -10.79 -6.33
CA THR A 46 3.19 -10.55 -5.37
C THR A 46 2.68 -9.67 -4.24
N THR A 47 3.08 -9.98 -3.01
CA THR A 47 2.59 -9.28 -1.82
C THR A 47 3.75 -8.63 -1.06
N HIS A 48 3.60 -7.34 -0.77
CA HIS A 48 4.55 -6.55 0.02
C HIS A 48 3.87 -6.07 1.30
N THR A 49 4.47 -6.34 2.46
CA THR A 49 3.98 -5.83 3.74
C THR A 49 4.84 -4.64 4.18
N VAL A 50 4.20 -3.52 4.46
CA VAL A 50 4.82 -2.30 5.00
C VAL A 50 4.32 -2.11 6.43
N ARG A 51 5.23 -1.88 7.39
CA ARG A 51 4.91 -1.69 8.81
C ARG A 51 5.44 -0.33 9.26
N ALA A 52 4.64 0.44 9.99
CA ALA A 52 5.09 1.75 10.46
C ALA A 52 6.19 1.68 11.53
N PRO A 53 6.96 2.77 11.70
CA PRO A 53 7.11 3.87 10.74
C PRO A 53 8.01 3.42 9.58
N ALA A 54 7.53 3.49 8.34
CA ALA A 54 8.34 3.10 7.20
C ALA A 54 7.88 3.70 5.87
N ASN A 55 8.84 3.84 4.98
CA ASN A 55 8.65 4.06 3.56
C ASN A 55 9.11 2.81 2.79
N ARG A 56 8.30 2.33 1.84
CA ARG A 56 8.66 1.22 0.97
C ARG A 56 8.44 1.61 -0.49
N SER A 57 9.48 1.45 -1.29
CA SER A 57 9.41 1.59 -2.74
C SER A 57 9.22 0.21 -3.37
N ILE A 58 8.27 0.10 -4.29
CA ILE A 58 7.92 -1.15 -4.99
C ILE A 58 7.86 -0.85 -6.48
N ALA A 59 8.68 -1.52 -7.29
CA ALA A 59 8.61 -1.41 -8.73
C ALA A 59 7.34 -2.10 -9.25
N VAL A 60 6.58 -1.43 -10.11
CA VAL A 60 5.34 -1.95 -10.69
C VAL A 60 5.35 -1.75 -12.20
N ALA A 61 5.07 -2.82 -12.94
CA ALA A 61 5.00 -2.77 -14.40
C ALA A 61 3.63 -2.28 -14.90
N ALA A 62 3.63 -1.67 -16.09
CA ALA A 62 2.43 -1.18 -16.75
C ALA A 62 1.35 -2.26 -16.91
N GLY A 63 0.13 -1.93 -16.48
CA GLY A 63 -1.03 -2.80 -16.59
C GLY A 63 -1.10 -3.93 -15.55
N HIS A 64 -0.24 -3.94 -14.53
CA HIS A 64 -0.47 -4.73 -13.31
C HIS A 64 -1.64 -4.14 -12.51
N LEU A 65 -2.34 -4.96 -11.73
CA LEU A 65 -3.33 -4.49 -10.76
C LEU A 65 -2.65 -4.29 -9.40
N ILE A 66 -2.80 -3.12 -8.81
CA ILE A 66 -2.32 -2.80 -7.46
C ILE A 66 -3.53 -2.75 -6.52
N GLU A 67 -3.45 -3.46 -5.40
CA GLU A 67 -4.42 -3.40 -4.31
C GLU A 67 -3.68 -3.09 -3.01
N ILE A 68 -4.14 -2.08 -2.28
CA ILE A 68 -3.53 -1.69 -1.00
C ILE A 68 -4.56 -1.89 0.10
N HIS A 69 -4.24 -2.75 1.07
CA HIS A 69 -5.06 -2.97 2.27
C HIS A 69 -4.34 -2.43 3.48
N TYR A 70 -4.88 -1.34 4.03
CA TYR A 70 -4.34 -0.70 5.21
C TYR A 70 -5.11 -1.10 6.48
N ARG A 71 -4.38 -1.25 7.59
CA ARG A 71 -4.93 -1.41 8.93
C ARG A 71 -4.17 -0.51 9.89
N GLY A 72 -4.85 0.51 10.39
CA GLY A 72 -4.38 1.40 11.44
C GLY A 72 -5.51 1.87 12.35
N GLY A 73 -5.14 2.41 13.53
CA GLY A 73 -6.05 3.08 14.45
C GLY A 73 -6.04 4.60 14.25
N ALA A 74 -6.78 5.32 15.08
CA ALA A 74 -6.83 6.79 15.07
C ALA A 74 -5.41 7.39 15.18
N GLY A 75 -5.05 8.33 14.30
CA GLY A 75 -3.69 8.93 14.27
C GLY A 75 -2.68 8.20 13.39
N CYS A 76 -3.04 7.06 12.79
CA CYS A 76 -2.19 6.42 11.79
C CYS A 76 -2.55 6.87 10.36
N HIS A 77 -1.54 7.13 9.53
CA HIS A 77 -1.72 7.59 8.15
C HIS A 77 -1.00 6.67 7.17
N CYS A 78 -1.71 6.23 6.12
CA CYS A 78 -1.14 5.52 4.99
C CYS A 78 -1.29 6.36 3.72
N ARG A 79 -0.20 6.55 2.99
CA ARG A 79 -0.18 7.25 1.71
C ARG A 79 0.54 6.41 0.67
N ALA A 80 0.00 6.38 -0.54
CA ALA A 80 0.61 5.76 -1.70
C ALA A 80 0.82 6.83 -2.77
N ASP A 81 2.07 7.03 -3.18
CA ASP A 81 2.45 7.97 -4.23
C ASP A 81 3.06 7.19 -5.40
N TRP A 82 2.80 7.65 -6.62
CA TRP A 82 3.38 7.09 -7.84
C TRP A 82 4.55 7.94 -8.32
N LEU A 83 5.68 7.30 -8.60
CA LEU A 83 6.84 7.92 -9.26
C LEU A 83 7.00 7.30 -10.65
N GLU A 84 6.83 8.10 -11.68
CA GLU A 84 7.15 7.70 -13.05
C GLU A 84 8.67 7.48 -13.20
N LEU A 85 9.04 6.46 -13.96
CA LEU A 85 10.43 6.18 -14.38
C LEU A 85 10.66 6.64 -15.82
#